data_AF-A0A9X4QS19-F1
#
_entry.id   AF-A0A9X4QS19-F1
#
_cell.length_a   1.000
_cell.length_b   1.000
_cell.length_c   1.000
_cell.angle_alpha   90.00
_cell.angle_beta   90.00
_cell.angle_gamma   90.00
#
_symmetry.space_group_name_H-M   'P 1'
#
loop_
_entity.id
_entity.type
_entity.pdbx_description
1 polymer ?
#
loop_
_entity_poly.entity_id
_entity_poly.type
_entity_poly.pdbx_seq_one_letter_code
_entity_poly.pdbx_strand_id
1 'polypeptide(L)'
;MRESKSQQLVFHVILILVALAMIVPLLLLFMSSITDENTLVSDGYSLFPAKLSLGAYTYITTNSSTIFRAYGITILVTAIGTAAGLIVTALMSFSLSIRDLPGQSVISFLVFFYDAVQRRPRSFIHHVDGLRRRQYDLGVRAAVHADQRF
;
A
#
# COMPACT_ATOMS: atom_id res chain seq x y z
N MET A 1 -6.20 -8.85 38.84
CA MET A 1 -6.09 -7.54 38.12
C MET A 1 -7.49 -7.14 37.69
N ARG A 2 -8.08 -6.13 38.33
CA ARG A 2 -9.40 -5.59 37.93
C ARG A 2 -9.12 -4.33 37.12
N GLU A 3 -9.20 -4.44 35.80
CA GLU A 3 -9.20 -3.27 34.92
C GLU A 3 -10.34 -2.33 35.36
N SER A 4 -10.04 -1.05 35.54
CA SER A 4 -11.08 -0.08 35.89
C SER A 4 -11.99 0.11 34.68
N LYS A 5 -13.32 0.21 34.90
CA LYS A 5 -14.30 0.44 33.82
C LYS A 5 -13.96 1.69 32.99
N SER A 6 -13.28 2.66 33.60
CA SER A 6 -12.79 3.87 32.94
C SER A 6 -11.70 3.58 31.90
N GLN A 7 -10.70 2.76 32.23
CA GLN A 7 -9.65 2.37 31.27
C GLN A 7 -10.23 1.61 30.08
N GLN A 8 -11.16 0.68 30.33
CA GLN A 8 -11.84 -0.03 29.25
C GLN A 8 -12.64 0.91 28.34
N LEU A 9 -13.38 1.86 28.92
CA LEU A 9 -14.13 2.86 28.15
C LEU A 9 -13.19 3.67 27.23
N VAL A 10 -12.05 4.13 27.76
CA VAL A 10 -11.07 4.91 26.99
C VAL A 10 -10.54 4.11 25.80
N PHE A 11 -10.13 2.85 26.01
CA PHE A 11 -9.67 2.00 24.90
C PHE A 11 -10.76 1.72 23.86
N HIS A 12 -12.01 1.49 24.29
CA HIS A 12 -13.12 1.29 23.35
C HIS A 12 -13.40 2.54 22.53
N VAL A 13 -13.41 3.73 23.14
CA VAL A 13 -13.60 5.00 22.42
C VAL A 13 -12.48 5.23 21.40
N ILE A 14 -11.23 5.00 21.79
CA ILE A 14 -10.09 5.13 20.86
C ILE A 14 -10.19 4.13 19.71
N LEU A 15 -10.51 2.87 19.99
CA LEU A 15 -10.69 1.84 18.96
C LEU A 15 -11.84 2.17 18.00
N ILE A 16 -12.96 2.70 18.51
CA ILE A 16 -14.10 3.15 17.69
C ILE A 16 -13.68 4.31 16.78
N LEU A 17 -12.91 5.28 17.28
CA LEU A 17 -12.44 6.41 16.47
C LEU A 17 -11.50 5.95 15.35
N VAL A 18 -10.56 5.05 15.63
CA VAL A 18 -9.66 4.49 14.62
C VAL A 18 -10.41 3.64 13.61
N ALA A 19 -11.40 2.85 14.04
CA ALA A 19 -12.27 2.09 13.15
C ALA A 19 -13.08 3.02 12.23
N LEU A 20 -13.64 4.11 12.77
CA LEU A 20 -14.36 5.10 11.98
C LEU A 20 -13.46 5.75 10.93
N ALA A 21 -12.22 6.11 11.29
CA ALA A 21 -11.25 6.69 10.38
C ALA A 21 -10.88 5.76 9.21
N MET A 22 -10.98 4.44 9.38
CA MET A 22 -10.79 3.44 8.32
C MET A 22 -12.06 3.18 7.50
N ILE A 23 -13.24 3.25 8.12
CA ILE A 23 -14.53 3.00 7.45
C ILE A 23 -14.93 4.18 6.57
N VAL A 24 -14.69 5.42 6.99
CA VAL A 24 -15.03 6.63 6.20
C VAL A 24 -14.44 6.61 4.78
N PRO A 25 -13.13 6.36 4.56
CA PRO A 25 -12.58 6.30 3.21
C PRO A 25 -13.09 5.10 2.40
N LEU A 26 -13.40 3.96 3.05
CA LEU A 26 -14.04 2.82 2.39
C LEU A 26 -15.46 3.14 1.92
N LEU A 27 -16.23 3.86 2.74
CA LEU A 27 -17.59 4.27 2.40
C LEU A 27 -17.59 5.29 1.26
N LEU A 28 -16.65 6.24 1.28
CA LEU A 28 -16.43 7.18 0.17
C LEU A 28 -16.08 6.44 -1.13
N LEU A 29 -15.20 5.44 -1.08
CA LEU A 29 -14.86 4.62 -2.24
C LEU A 29 -16.08 3.87 -2.78
N PHE A 30 -16.90 3.30 -1.90
CA PHE A 30 -18.13 2.61 -2.28
C PHE A 30 -19.13 3.55 -2.96
N MET A 31 -19.38 4.73 -2.38
CA MET A 31 -20.28 5.72 -2.98
C MET A 31 -19.75 6.21 -4.33
N SER A 32 -18.44 6.46 -4.44
CA SER A 32 -17.80 6.81 -5.71
C SER A 32 -17.97 5.73 -6.78
N SER A 33 -18.01 4.45 -6.42
CA SER A 33 -18.19 3.36 -7.39
C SER A 33 -19.60 3.32 -8.01
N ILE A 34 -20.59 3.98 -7.39
CA ILE A 34 -22.00 3.99 -7.81
C ILE A 34 -22.40 5.39 -8.34
N THR A 35 -21.51 6.38 -8.25
CA THR A 35 -21.77 7.75 -8.71
C THR A 35 -21.40 7.90 -10.19
N ASP A 36 -22.15 8.72 -10.94
CA ASP A 36 -21.84 8.98 -12.35
C ASP A 36 -20.54 9.78 -12.51
N GLU A 37 -19.70 9.36 -13.46
CA GLU A 37 -18.39 9.98 -13.74
C GLU A 37 -18.53 11.46 -14.11
N ASN A 38 -19.60 11.87 -14.79
CA ASN A 38 -19.83 13.28 -15.13
C ASN A 38 -20.14 14.14 -13.90
N THR A 39 -20.82 13.59 -12.89
CA THR A 39 -21.09 14.28 -11.61
C THR A 39 -19.89 14.30 -10.68
N LEU A 40 -19.02 13.28 -10.74
CA LEU A 40 -17.76 13.23 -9.99
C LEU A 40 -16.81 14.36 -10.41
N VAL A 41 -16.74 14.67 -11.71
CA VAL A 41 -15.87 15.73 -12.26
C VAL A 41 -16.41 17.14 -11.98
N SER A 42 -17.73 17.30 -11.84
CA SER A 42 -18.38 18.62 -11.71
C SER A 42 -18.70 19.01 -10.25
N ASP A 43 -19.19 18.10 -9.42
CA ASP A 43 -19.63 18.39 -8.04
C ASP A 43 -18.64 17.89 -6.96
N GLY A 44 -17.61 17.12 -7.34
CA GLY A 44 -16.60 16.57 -6.43
C GLY A 44 -17.07 15.36 -5.61
N TYR A 45 -16.16 14.82 -4.78
CA TYR A 45 -16.45 13.65 -3.93
C TYR A 45 -17.35 14.03 -2.75
N SER A 46 -18.58 13.51 -2.74
CA SER A 46 -19.54 13.71 -1.65
C SER A 46 -19.92 12.37 -0.99
N LEU A 47 -20.22 12.40 0.31
CA LEU A 47 -20.68 11.21 1.06
C LEU A 47 -22.06 10.72 0.61
N PHE A 48 -22.86 11.62 0.01
CA PHE A 48 -24.17 11.29 -0.56
C PHE A 48 -24.18 11.68 -2.04
N PRO A 49 -24.25 10.70 -2.96
CA PRO A 49 -24.20 10.98 -4.38
C PRO A 49 -25.51 11.60 -4.87
N ALA A 50 -25.42 12.67 -5.65
CA ALA A 50 -26.59 13.36 -6.23
C ALA A 50 -27.25 12.54 -7.35
N LYS A 51 -26.48 11.69 -8.03
CA LYS A 51 -26.96 10.80 -9.11
C LYS A 51 -26.31 9.42 -9.00
N LEU A 52 -27.13 8.38 -9.01
CA LEU A 52 -26.70 6.99 -9.04
C LEU A 52 -26.56 6.54 -10.51
N SER A 53 -25.44 5.93 -10.84
CA SER A 53 -25.14 5.42 -12.18
C SER A 53 -24.42 4.08 -12.09
N LEU A 54 -24.86 3.12 -12.91
CA LEU A 54 -24.24 1.80 -13.02
C LEU A 54 -23.20 1.74 -14.17
N GLY A 55 -22.85 2.88 -14.77
CA GLY A 55 -21.95 2.95 -15.92
C GLY A 55 -20.56 2.34 -15.66
N ALA A 56 -20.02 2.53 -14.45
CA ALA A 56 -18.73 1.93 -14.06
C ALA A 56 -18.76 0.40 -14.08
N TYR A 57 -19.88 -0.22 -13.71
CA TYR A 57 -20.03 -1.68 -13.76
C TYR A 57 -20.25 -2.17 -15.19
N THR A 58 -20.98 -1.42 -16.01
CA THR A 58 -21.12 -1.74 -17.44
C THR A 58 -19.76 -1.73 -18.15
N TYR A 59 -18.88 -0.77 -17.83
CA TYR A 59 -17.51 -0.73 -18.35
C TYR A 59 -16.71 -2.03 -18.02
N ILE A 60 -16.87 -2.55 -16.80
CA ILE A 60 -16.25 -3.81 -16.38
C ILE A 60 -16.79 -4.99 -17.20
N THR A 61 -18.10 -5.01 -17.48
CA THR A 61 -18.70 -6.08 -18.30
C THR A 61 -18.26 -6.03 -19.77
N THR A 62 -18.10 -4.84 -20.35
CA THR A 62 -17.62 -4.67 -21.74
C THR A 62 -16.16 -5.10 -21.89
N ASN A 63 -15.30 -4.80 -20.90
CA ASN A 63 -13.89 -5.19 -20.88
C ASN A 63 -13.61 -6.47 -20.06
N SER A 64 -14.64 -7.29 -19.87
CA SER A 64 -14.63 -8.44 -18.95
C SER A 64 -13.51 -9.44 -19.23
N SER A 65 -13.16 -9.70 -20.50
CA SER A 65 -12.11 -10.65 -20.87
C SER A 65 -10.71 -10.22 -20.41
N THR A 66 -10.39 -8.92 -20.53
CA THR A 66 -9.12 -8.35 -20.07
C THR A 66 -9.06 -8.29 -18.55
N ILE A 67 -10.15 -7.83 -17.92
CA ILE A 67 -10.23 -7.71 -16.46
C ILE A 67 -10.15 -9.09 -15.80
N PHE A 68 -10.88 -10.08 -16.32
CA PHE A 68 -10.84 -11.45 -15.80
C PHE A 68 -9.44 -12.06 -15.91
N ARG A 69 -8.76 -11.89 -17.04
CA ARG A 69 -7.38 -12.38 -17.22
C ARG A 69 -6.40 -11.67 -16.27
N ALA A 70 -6.56 -10.37 -16.06
CA ALA A 70 -5.72 -9.60 -15.14
C ALA A 70 -5.91 -10.06 -13.68
N TYR A 71 -7.15 -10.28 -13.24
CA TYR A 71 -7.43 -10.84 -11.91
C TYR A 71 -6.91 -12.27 -11.77
N GLY A 72 -7.05 -13.10 -12.81
CA GLY A 72 -6.55 -14.47 -12.83
C GLY A 72 -5.03 -14.52 -12.63
N ILE A 73 -4.27 -13.69 -13.36
CA ILE A 73 -2.81 -13.59 -13.19
C ILE A 73 -2.47 -13.07 -11.79
N THR A 74 -3.20 -12.08 -11.27
CA THR A 74 -2.98 -11.51 -9.93
C THR A 74 -3.16 -12.55 -8.83
N ILE A 75 -4.23 -13.35 -8.90
CA ILE A 75 -4.50 -14.42 -7.93
C ILE A 75 -3.41 -15.49 -8.04
N LEU A 76 -3.06 -15.90 -9.26
CA LEU A 76 -2.04 -16.93 -9.49
C LEU A 76 -0.67 -16.49 -8.96
N VAL A 77 -0.21 -15.28 -9.30
CA VAL A 77 1.10 -14.78 -8.85
C VAL A 77 1.12 -14.59 -7.33
N THR A 78 0.01 -14.15 -6.73
CA THR A 78 -0.09 -13.98 -5.27
C THR A 78 -0.07 -15.34 -4.58
N ALA A 79 -0.83 -16.32 -5.07
CA ALA A 79 -0.90 -17.65 -4.48
C ALA A 79 0.44 -18.38 -4.58
N ILE A 80 1.05 -18.41 -5.76
CA ILE A 80 2.35 -19.05 -5.98
C ILE A 80 3.45 -18.30 -5.23
N GLY A 81 3.46 -16.96 -5.29
CA GLY A 81 4.44 -16.14 -4.59
C GLY A 81 4.37 -16.30 -3.08
N THR A 82 3.16 -16.33 -2.52
CA THR A 82 2.95 -16.53 -1.07
C THR A 82 3.33 -17.96 -0.67
N ALA A 83 2.91 -18.98 -1.42
CA ALA A 83 3.24 -20.37 -1.12
C ALA A 83 4.76 -20.62 -1.18
N ALA A 84 5.42 -20.16 -2.24
CA ALA A 84 6.87 -20.27 -2.40
C ALA A 84 7.61 -19.49 -1.31
N GLY A 85 7.18 -18.25 -1.03
CA GLY A 85 7.75 -17.42 0.03
C GLY A 85 7.60 -18.06 1.42
N LEU A 86 6.44 -18.65 1.70
CA LEU A 86 6.19 -19.35 2.96
C LEU A 86 7.07 -20.59 3.10
N ILE A 87 7.20 -21.40 2.05
CA ILE A 87 8.07 -22.60 2.05
C ILE A 87 9.52 -22.20 2.32
N VAL A 88 10.05 -21.22 1.59
CA VAL A 88 11.43 -20.75 1.77
C VAL A 88 11.64 -20.19 3.18
N THR A 89 10.73 -19.34 3.66
CA THR A 89 10.82 -18.75 5.00
C THR A 89 10.71 -19.80 6.10
N ALA A 90 9.81 -20.78 5.94
CA ALA A 90 9.63 -21.87 6.90
C ALA A 90 10.85 -22.80 6.95
N LEU A 91 11.43 -23.17 5.79
CA LEU A 91 12.65 -23.98 5.72
C LEU A 91 13.84 -23.25 6.33
N MET A 92 14.00 -21.96 6.04
CA MET A 92 15.04 -21.14 6.64
C MET A 92 14.85 -21.05 8.17
N SER A 93 13.65 -20.72 8.63
CA SER A 93 13.33 -20.67 10.07
C SER A 93 13.54 -22.01 10.77
N PHE A 94 13.21 -23.12 10.10
CA PHE A 94 13.41 -24.47 10.64
C PHE A 94 14.90 -24.79 10.81
N SER A 95 15.72 -24.47 9.82
CA SER A 95 17.18 -24.62 9.91
C SER A 95 17.76 -23.83 11.09
N LEU A 96 17.28 -22.60 11.32
CA LEU A 96 17.69 -21.81 12.49
C LEU A 96 17.11 -22.30 13.84
N SER A 97 16.04 -23.09 13.84
CA SER A 97 15.40 -23.54 15.09
C SER A 97 16.18 -24.65 15.80
N ILE A 98 17.08 -25.35 15.10
CA ILE A 98 17.84 -26.47 15.66
C ILE A 98 19.15 -25.93 16.25
N ARG A 99 19.28 -26.00 17.57
CA ARG A 99 20.36 -25.34 18.35
C ARG A 99 21.76 -25.94 18.15
N ASP A 100 21.83 -27.17 17.65
CA ASP A 100 23.07 -27.94 17.54
C ASP A 100 23.66 -27.98 16.12
N LEU A 101 23.20 -27.10 15.20
CA LEU A 101 23.78 -27.03 13.86
C LEU A 101 25.14 -26.31 13.86
N PRO A 102 26.22 -26.96 13.39
CA PRO A 102 27.49 -26.27 13.16
C PRO A 102 27.31 -25.26 12.02
N GLY A 103 27.42 -23.95 12.33
CA GLY A 103 27.27 -22.85 11.36
C GLY A 103 26.01 -21.97 11.51
N GLN A 104 25.14 -22.23 12.49
CA GLN A 104 23.92 -21.44 12.74
C GLN A 104 24.18 -19.93 12.94
N SER A 105 25.31 -19.57 13.56
CA SER A 105 25.70 -18.17 13.79
C SER A 105 26.04 -17.45 12.49
N VAL A 106 26.65 -18.14 11.52
CA VAL A 106 26.98 -17.60 10.20
C VAL A 106 25.70 -17.38 9.38
N ILE A 107 24.77 -18.34 9.38
CA ILE A 107 23.49 -18.21 8.66
C ILE A 107 22.65 -17.08 9.25
N SER A 108 22.52 -17.02 10.58
CA SER A 108 21.79 -15.94 11.28
C SER A 108 22.41 -14.57 11.00
N PHE A 109 23.75 -14.49 11.01
CA PHE A 109 24.48 -13.28 10.66
C PHE A 109 24.22 -12.87 9.20
N LEU A 110 24.24 -13.80 8.24
CA LEU A 110 23.98 -13.49 6.83
C LEU A 110 22.56 -12.97 6.61
N VAL A 111 21.54 -13.56 7.25
CA VAL A 111 20.15 -13.09 7.15
C VAL A 111 20.00 -11.69 7.74
N PHE A 112 20.55 -11.46 8.93
CA PHE A 112 20.53 -10.15 9.57
C PHE A 112 21.32 -9.11 8.78
N PHE A 113 22.48 -9.49 8.25
CA PHE A 113 23.32 -8.63 7.44
C PHE A 113 22.62 -8.25 6.13
N TYR A 114 21.98 -9.20 5.45
CA TYR A 114 21.16 -8.93 4.27
C TYR A 114 20.04 -7.92 4.58
N ASP A 115 19.29 -8.11 5.66
CA ASP A 115 18.25 -7.16 6.08
C ASP A 115 18.85 -5.79 6.45
N ALA A 116 19.96 -5.76 7.17
CA ALA A 116 20.64 -4.52 7.55
C ALA A 116 21.21 -3.73 6.35
N VAL A 117 21.74 -4.42 5.33
CA VAL A 117 22.21 -3.81 4.08
C VAL A 117 21.04 -3.26 3.27
N GLN A 118 19.92 -3.98 3.23
CA GLN A 118 18.73 -3.55 2.49
C GLN A 118 17.99 -2.39 3.18
N ARG A 119 18.05 -2.30 4.52
CA ARG A 119 17.54 -1.18 5.29
C ARG A 119 18.38 0.07 5.03
N ARG A 120 18.11 0.73 3.91
CA ARG A 120 18.59 2.08 3.63
C ARG A 120 18.19 2.99 4.79
N PRO A 121 19.13 3.72 5.41
CA PRO A 121 18.80 4.59 6.52
C PRO A 121 17.79 5.64 6.06
N ARG A 122 16.71 5.83 6.83
CA ARG A 122 15.62 6.76 6.47
C ARG A 122 16.12 8.17 6.16
N SER A 123 17.18 8.61 6.83
CA SER A 123 17.85 9.89 6.56
C SER A 123 18.42 9.98 5.14
N PHE A 124 18.96 8.88 4.61
CA PHE A 124 19.51 8.84 3.25
C PHE A 124 18.41 8.88 2.19
N ILE A 125 17.25 8.26 2.43
CA ILE A 125 16.12 8.33 1.49
C ILE A 125 15.62 9.77 1.37
N HIS A 126 15.38 10.46 2.49
CA HIS A 126 14.95 11.88 2.44
C HIS A 126 15.98 12.81 1.79
N HIS A 127 17.27 12.54 1.99
CA HIS A 127 18.32 13.31 1.34
C HIS A 127 18.33 13.09 -0.18
N VAL A 128 18.26 11.84 -0.64
CA VAL A 128 18.22 11.49 -2.06
C VAL A 128 16.94 12.00 -2.73
N ASP A 129 15.79 11.90 -2.05
CA ASP A 129 14.52 12.45 -2.54
C ASP A 129 14.58 13.98 -2.65
N GLY A 130 15.25 14.64 -1.70
CA GLY A 130 15.50 16.08 -1.73
C GLY A 130 16.40 16.49 -2.90
N LEU A 131 17.45 15.73 -3.18
CA LEU A 131 18.33 15.97 -4.33
C LEU A 131 17.59 15.73 -5.65
N ARG A 132 16.78 14.67 -5.74
CA ARG A 132 15.96 14.37 -6.91
C ARG A 132 14.94 15.48 -7.18
N ARG A 133 14.27 15.99 -6.15
CA ARG A 133 13.36 17.15 -6.29
C ARG A 133 14.09 18.39 -6.77
N ARG A 134 15.25 18.72 -6.18
CA ARG A 134 16.04 19.88 -6.62
C ARG A 134 16.50 19.75 -8.08
N GLN A 135 16.91 18.56 -8.52
CA GLN A 135 17.27 18.33 -9.92
C GLN A 135 16.07 18.47 -10.86
N TYR A 136 14.89 18.01 -10.44
CA TYR A 136 13.66 18.20 -11.19
C TYR A 136 13.29 19.68 -11.32
N ASP A 137 13.32 20.43 -10.22
CA ASP A 137 13.00 21.86 -10.21
C ASP A 137 14.00 22.68 -11.04
N LEU A 138 15.28 22.32 -11.02
CA LEU A 138 16.31 22.93 -11.85
C LEU A 138 16.09 22.63 -13.34
N GLY A 139 15.72 21.39 -13.69
CA GLY A 139 15.39 21.01 -15.06
C GLY A 139 14.16 21.74 -15.60
N VAL A 140 13.11 21.84 -14.78
CA VAL A 140 11.89 22.59 -15.13
C VAL A 140 12.18 24.08 -15.28
N ARG A 141 12.93 24.67 -14.35
CA ARG A 141 13.35 26.08 -14.46
C ARG A 141 14.20 26.35 -15.69
N ALA A 142 15.13 25.45 -16.02
CA ALA A 142 15.94 25.57 -17.22
C ALA A 142 15.08 25.48 -18.49
N ALA A 143 14.09 24.58 -18.53
CA ALA A 143 13.16 24.46 -19.65
C ALA A 143 12.27 25.70 -19.81
N VAL A 144 11.75 26.26 -18.71
CA VAL A 144 10.95 27.49 -18.73
C VAL A 144 11.78 28.70 -19.18
N HIS A 145 13.04 28.81 -18.73
CA HIS A 145 13.92 29.89 -19.16
C HIS A 145 14.40 29.74 -20.61
N ALA A 146 14.45 28.53 -21.15
CA ALA A 146 14.75 28.29 -22.57
C ALA A 146 13.54 28.63 -23.46
N ASP A 147 12.31 28.38 -23.00
CA ASP A 147 11.07 28.71 -23.71
C ASP A 147 10.86 30.23 -23.82
N GLN A 148 11.19 31.00 -22.77
CA GLN A 148 11.11 32.47 -22.78
C GLN A 148 12.24 33.19 -23.54
N ARG A 149 13.12 32.44 -24.21
CA ARG A 149 14.20 32.97 -25.06
C ARG A 149 13.88 32.88 -26.56
N PHE A 150 12.72 32.32 -26.91
CA PHE A 150 12.12 32.33 -28.24
C PHE A 150 10.91 33.26 -28.27
#